data_AF-A0A7F5R4H6-F1
#
_entry.id   AF-A0A7F5R4H6-F1
#
_cell.length_a   1.000
_cell.length_b   1.000
_cell.length_c   1.000
_cell.angle_alpha   90.00
_cell.angle_beta   90.00
_cell.angle_gamma   90.00
#
_symmetry.space_group_name_H-M   'P 1'
#
loop_
_entity.id
_entity.type
_entity.pdbx_description
1 polymer ?
#
loop_
_entity_poly.entity_id
_entity_poly.type
_entity_poly.pdbx_seq_one_letter_code
_entity_poly.pdbx_strand_id
1 'polypeptide(L)'
;MSFLEYELTPIPRLLKNQFGSYYNNALGNGIFWAVILWSIFRLTYENMITLILKRFLWPCYMRKRVIQSSWYLLFFVTNLYYCKYGFSDSPVVFSNEFINWNFIYISCFYLHTVIWEIRNSFLPLHYLFFTLYIFVSYLLRDTKIISVMAALSIVQISVQISRLSIIVKKRQFSTFKTKELINRLRLVIFYTTMALLAFTYLIALPFIVIIPLVDKIKESYEPVGALLMLATFLVWLLVQIYNSPLKRLIYHLRNHRKEYPPIDCLGTLMECTMLKQRDDFAYQLQMLKIEMKERQARMLVNRKPKKGADMLFQTLKCMVAINKKIKAKAQRKQQALKDKLQEQLDEKSEPELNRCLQAEDSIENGSYKKIL
;
A
#
# COMPACT_ATOMS: atom_id res chain seq x y z
N MET A 1 3.51 41.31 15.76
CA MET A 1 4.45 40.65 14.83
C MET A 1 5.86 40.48 15.42
N SER A 2 6.31 41.34 16.33
CA SER A 2 7.62 41.25 17.01
C SER A 2 7.84 39.99 17.88
N PHE A 3 6.77 39.40 18.45
CA PHE A 3 6.86 38.18 19.27
C PHE A 3 7.31 36.94 18.47
N LEU A 4 6.86 36.83 17.21
CA LEU A 4 7.26 35.77 16.27
C LEU A 4 8.73 35.91 15.82
N GLU A 5 9.26 37.13 15.85
CA GLU A 5 10.62 37.45 15.41
C GLU A 5 11.68 37.12 16.47
N TYR A 6 11.32 37.18 17.76
CA TYR A 6 12.26 37.01 18.88
C TYR A 6 12.19 35.62 19.57
N GLU A 7 11.01 34.99 19.66
CA GLU A 7 10.87 33.71 20.40
C GLU A 7 10.77 32.48 19.50
N LEU A 8 10.35 32.62 18.24
CA LEU A 8 10.33 31.52 17.26
C LEU A 8 11.61 31.43 16.43
N THR A 9 12.65 32.19 16.75
CA THR A 9 14.01 31.83 16.34
C THR A 9 14.49 30.67 17.20
N PRO A 10 14.49 29.46 16.64
CA PRO A 10 15.79 28.90 16.38
C PRO A 10 15.74 28.11 15.07
N ILE A 11 16.24 28.73 14.00
CA ILE A 11 17.27 28.01 13.26
C ILE A 11 18.30 27.64 14.34
N PRO A 12 18.51 26.35 14.68
CA PRO A 12 19.46 25.94 15.71
C PRO A 12 20.76 26.69 15.51
N ARG A 13 21.43 27.15 16.57
CA ARG A 13 22.71 27.89 16.45
C ARG A 13 23.73 27.15 15.55
N LEU A 14 23.62 25.82 15.46
CA LEU A 14 24.31 24.93 14.51
C LEU A 14 24.10 25.31 13.02
N LEU A 15 22.88 25.62 12.60
CA LEU A 15 22.54 26.01 11.23
C LEU A 15 22.80 27.50 10.96
N LYS A 16 22.80 28.35 11.99
CA LYS A 16 23.16 29.78 11.87
C LYS A 16 24.59 29.98 11.33
N ASN A 17 25.51 29.10 11.71
CA ASN A 17 26.90 29.12 11.22
C ASN A 17 27.02 28.65 9.76
N GLN A 18 26.07 27.87 9.24
CA GLN A 18 26.11 27.34 7.87
C GLN A 18 25.32 28.19 6.86
N PHE A 19 24.22 28.81 7.28
CA PHE A 19 23.31 29.54 6.38
C PHE A 19 23.45 31.07 6.46
N GLY A 20 24.15 31.61 7.46
CA GLY A 20 24.38 33.06 7.60
C GLY A 20 23.16 33.83 8.10
N SER A 21 23.35 35.10 8.47
CA SER A 21 22.31 35.97 9.06
C SER A 21 21.14 36.28 8.12
N TYR A 22 21.33 36.12 6.81
CA TYR A 22 20.33 36.41 5.78
C TYR A 22 19.09 35.50 5.83
N TYR A 23 19.25 34.25 6.29
CA TYR A 23 18.15 33.28 6.40
C TYR A 23 17.39 33.36 7.74
N ASN A 24 17.86 34.18 8.68
CA ASN A 24 17.18 34.40 9.95
C ASN A 24 16.13 35.51 9.84
N ASN A 25 15.17 35.34 8.93
CA ASN A 25 14.04 36.24 8.74
C ASN A 25 12.73 35.52 9.10
N ALA A 26 11.66 36.29 9.36
CA ALA A 26 10.35 35.75 9.74
C ALA A 26 9.81 34.72 8.73
N LEU A 27 10.11 34.91 7.43
CA LEU A 27 9.73 34.00 6.35
C LEU A 27 10.42 32.63 6.47
N GLY A 28 11.74 32.63 6.59
CA GLY A 28 12.57 31.42 6.72
C GLY A 28 12.23 30.64 7.98
N ASN A 29 12.04 31.34 9.09
CA ASN A 29 11.57 30.74 10.35
C ASN A 29 10.16 30.14 10.19
N GLY A 30 9.24 30.85 9.53
CA GLY A 30 7.90 30.35 9.23
C GLY A 30 7.93 29.07 8.37
N ILE A 31 8.75 29.05 7.33
CA ILE A 31 8.96 27.87 6.46
C ILE A 31 9.52 26.69 7.26
N PHE A 32 10.56 26.93 8.07
CA PHE A 32 11.19 25.91 8.89
C PHE A 32 10.20 25.27 9.87
N TRP A 33 9.47 26.09 10.63
CA TRP A 33 8.46 25.61 11.56
C TRP A 33 7.29 24.92 10.87
N ALA A 34 6.84 25.40 9.70
CA ALA A 34 5.81 24.72 8.93
C ALA A 34 6.25 23.31 8.51
N VAL A 35 7.51 23.14 8.06
CA VAL A 35 8.06 21.83 7.71
C VAL A 35 8.16 20.92 8.93
N ILE A 36 8.61 21.44 10.09
CA ILE A 36 8.69 20.67 11.34
C ILE A 36 7.30 20.24 11.83
N LEU A 37 6.36 21.18 11.94
CA LEU A 37 5.00 20.90 12.39
C LEU A 37 4.32 19.87 11.48
N TRP A 38 4.55 19.96 10.18
CA TRP A 38 4.03 18.97 9.24
C TRP A 38 4.69 17.60 9.38
N SER A 39 5.99 17.56 9.66
CA SER A 39 6.72 16.32 9.95
C SER A 39 6.17 15.64 11.21
N ILE A 40 5.94 16.42 12.27
CA ILE A 40 5.32 15.95 13.52
C ILE A 40 3.90 15.44 13.22
N PHE A 41 3.09 16.23 12.51
CA PHE A 41 1.73 15.86 12.13
C PHE A 41 1.69 14.53 11.36
N ARG A 42 2.61 14.35 10.41
CA ARG A 42 2.74 13.09 9.66
C ARG A 42 3.09 11.91 10.56
N LEU A 43 4.08 12.05 11.44
CA LEU A 43 4.48 10.97 12.34
C LEU A 43 3.33 10.58 13.28
N THR A 44 2.63 11.57 13.83
CA THR A 44 1.45 11.34 14.68
C THR A 44 0.34 10.66 13.89
N TYR A 45 0.07 11.09 12.66
CA TYR A 45 -0.89 10.46 11.76
C TYR A 45 -0.55 8.98 11.48
N GLU A 46 0.69 8.69 11.09
CA GLU A 46 1.15 7.33 10.80
C GLU A 46 1.01 6.41 12.02
N ASN A 47 1.36 6.91 13.21
CA ASN A 47 1.21 6.17 14.47
C ASN A 47 -0.26 5.89 14.79
N MET A 48 -1.13 6.91 14.73
CA MET A 48 -2.56 6.78 15.03
C MET A 48 -3.26 5.80 14.08
N ILE A 49 -3.06 5.97 12.77
CA ILE A 49 -3.65 5.05 11.78
C ILE A 49 -3.06 3.64 11.92
N THR A 50 -1.77 3.51 12.24
CA THR A 50 -1.16 2.19 12.49
C THR A 50 -1.82 1.49 13.67
N LEU A 51 -2.10 2.18 14.77
CA LEU A 51 -2.77 1.62 15.94
C LEU A 51 -4.19 1.15 15.59
N ILE A 52 -4.95 1.99 14.88
CA ILE A 52 -6.31 1.65 14.42
C ILE A 52 -6.27 0.41 13.52
N LEU A 53 -5.40 0.37 12.52
CA LEU A 53 -5.32 -0.75 11.59
C LEU A 53 -4.77 -2.03 12.23
N LYS A 54 -3.90 -1.92 13.25
CA LYS A 54 -3.48 -3.08 14.07
C LYS A 54 -4.67 -3.70 14.79
N ARG A 55 -5.57 -2.88 15.35
CA ARG A 55 -6.79 -3.34 16.02
C ARG A 55 -7.71 -4.12 15.07
N PHE A 56 -7.76 -3.75 13.80
CA PHE A 56 -8.51 -4.47 12.76
C PHE A 56 -7.78 -5.71 12.18
N LEU A 57 -6.62 -6.09 12.75
CA LEU A 57 -5.81 -7.24 12.32
C LEU A 57 -5.39 -7.18 10.84
N TRP A 58 -5.06 -5.99 10.35
CA TRP A 58 -4.58 -5.82 8.97
C TRP A 58 -3.11 -6.24 8.82
N PRO A 59 -2.74 -6.97 7.76
CA PRO A 59 -1.35 -7.31 7.46
C PRO A 59 -0.46 -6.06 7.34
N CYS A 60 0.81 -6.15 7.77
CA CYS A 60 1.73 -5.01 7.78
C CYS A 60 1.85 -4.30 6.42
N TYR A 61 1.98 -5.06 5.33
CA TYR A 61 2.09 -4.51 3.98
C TYR A 61 0.83 -3.74 3.54
N MET A 62 -0.37 -4.22 3.92
CA MET A 62 -1.63 -3.53 3.63
C MET A 62 -1.74 -2.25 4.45
N ARG A 63 -1.32 -2.29 5.72
CA ARG A 63 -1.30 -1.11 6.60
C ARG A 63 -0.46 0.00 6.01
N LYS A 64 0.77 -0.30 5.58
CA LYS A 64 1.64 0.68 4.90
C LYS A 64 0.98 1.30 3.68
N ARG A 65 0.32 0.50 2.83
CA ARG A 65 -0.39 0.99 1.63
C ARG A 65 -1.58 1.87 1.97
N VAL A 66 -2.38 1.53 2.99
CA VAL A 66 -3.49 2.38 3.46
C VAL A 66 -2.95 3.69 3.96
N ILE A 67 -2.02 3.67 4.91
CA ILE A 67 -1.42 4.85 5.54
C ILE A 67 -0.87 5.80 4.47
N GLN A 68 -0.12 5.27 3.51
CA GLN A 68 0.44 6.07 2.42
C GLN A 68 -0.67 6.68 1.54
N SER A 69 -1.65 5.88 1.12
CA SER A 69 -2.71 6.37 0.22
C SER A 69 -3.64 7.37 0.91
N SER A 70 -3.95 7.16 2.18
CA SER A 70 -4.81 8.04 2.98
C SER A 70 -4.10 9.35 3.35
N TRP A 71 -2.78 9.30 3.61
CA TRP A 71 -1.98 10.50 3.78
C TRP A 71 -1.95 11.34 2.50
N TYR A 72 -1.69 10.71 1.35
CA TYR A 72 -1.72 11.42 0.07
C TYR A 72 -3.12 11.94 -0.27
N LEU A 73 -4.17 11.22 0.09
CA LEU A 73 -5.54 11.70 -0.10
C LEU A 73 -5.78 12.98 0.70
N LEU A 74 -5.45 12.97 2.00
CA LEU A 74 -5.52 14.16 2.86
C LEU A 74 -4.72 15.32 2.27
N PHE A 75 -3.50 15.04 1.82
CA PHE A 75 -2.63 16.03 1.18
C PHE A 75 -3.26 16.70 -0.04
N PHE A 76 -3.75 15.92 -1.02
CA PHE A 76 -4.31 16.49 -2.24
C PHE A 76 -5.65 17.17 -2.02
N VAL A 77 -6.47 16.70 -1.05
CA VAL A 77 -7.71 17.39 -0.65
C VAL A 77 -7.39 18.76 -0.04
N THR A 78 -6.41 18.82 0.88
CA THR A 78 -5.98 20.09 1.47
C THR A 78 -5.41 21.03 0.40
N ASN A 79 -4.61 20.52 -0.53
CA ASN A 79 -4.08 21.32 -1.64
C ASN A 79 -5.20 21.88 -2.53
N LEU A 80 -6.19 21.05 -2.89
CA LEU A 80 -7.35 21.48 -3.67
C LEU A 80 -8.16 22.56 -2.94
N TYR A 81 -8.32 22.43 -1.63
CA TYR A 81 -8.96 23.44 -0.79
C TYR A 81 -8.18 24.76 -0.87
N TYR A 82 -6.87 24.77 -0.66
CA TYR A 82 -6.05 25.99 -0.79
C TYR A 82 -6.10 26.60 -2.20
N CYS A 83 -6.13 25.78 -3.26
CA CYS A 83 -6.30 26.27 -4.62
C CYS A 83 -7.63 27.01 -4.77
N LYS A 84 -8.73 26.50 -4.19
CA LYS A 84 -10.06 27.14 -4.23
C LYS A 84 -10.05 28.54 -3.61
N TYR A 85 -9.42 28.72 -2.45
CA TYR A 85 -9.29 30.06 -1.83
C TYR A 85 -8.38 30.98 -2.63
N GLY A 86 -7.32 30.43 -3.25
CA GLY A 86 -6.48 31.17 -4.19
C GLY A 86 -7.22 31.66 -5.44
N PHE A 87 -8.34 31.04 -5.82
CA PHE A 87 -9.20 31.51 -6.92
C PHE A 87 -10.28 32.51 -6.47
N SER A 88 -10.68 32.48 -5.19
CA SER A 88 -11.83 33.25 -4.69
C SER A 88 -11.47 34.67 -4.26
N ASP A 89 -10.21 34.93 -3.89
CA ASP A 89 -9.75 36.24 -3.45
C ASP A 89 -9.02 36.99 -4.58
N SER A 90 -9.79 37.48 -5.56
CA SER A 90 -9.41 38.57 -6.49
C SER A 90 -8.18 38.31 -7.39
N PRO A 91 -8.02 39.00 -8.53
CA PRO A 91 -6.72 39.06 -9.17
C PRO A 91 -5.78 39.76 -8.18
N VAL A 92 -4.97 39.00 -7.46
CA VAL A 92 -3.83 39.55 -6.73
C VAL A 92 -2.93 40.12 -7.82
N VAL A 93 -3.18 41.39 -8.15
CA VAL A 93 -2.15 42.30 -8.61
C VAL A 93 -1.02 42.04 -7.64
N PHE A 94 0.04 41.39 -8.12
CA PHE A 94 1.29 41.27 -7.39
C PHE A 94 1.83 42.70 -7.21
N SER A 95 1.22 43.48 -6.32
CA SER A 95 1.89 44.61 -5.71
C SER A 95 3.13 44.04 -5.06
N ASN A 96 4.24 44.75 -5.19
CA ASN A 96 5.59 44.23 -4.90
C ASN A 96 5.82 43.81 -3.43
N GLU A 97 4.79 43.84 -2.58
CA GLU A 97 4.87 43.67 -1.14
C GLU A 97 4.08 42.46 -0.59
N PHE A 98 3.21 41.81 -1.38
CA PHE A 98 2.41 40.68 -0.88
C PHE A 98 3.03 39.31 -1.18
N ILE A 99 3.62 38.72 -0.15
CA ILE A 99 4.01 37.32 -0.12
C ILE A 99 2.75 36.44 -0.25
N ASN A 100 2.66 35.64 -1.31
CA ASN A 100 1.56 34.69 -1.47
C ASN A 100 1.80 33.45 -0.59
N TRP A 101 1.27 33.48 0.63
CA TRP A 101 1.41 32.40 1.60
C TRP A 101 0.94 31.04 1.08
N ASN A 102 -0.08 30.99 0.21
CA ASN A 102 -0.57 29.73 -0.36
C ASN A 102 0.54 29.01 -1.16
N PHE A 103 1.31 29.75 -1.95
CA PHE A 103 2.44 29.19 -2.70
C PHE A 103 3.53 28.65 -1.79
N ILE A 104 3.85 29.38 -0.72
CA ILE A 104 4.88 28.96 0.23
C ILE A 104 4.44 27.68 0.93
N TYR A 105 3.22 27.65 1.47
CA TYR A 105 2.70 26.45 2.13
C TYR A 105 2.76 25.24 1.21
N ILE A 106 2.31 25.39 -0.04
CA ILE A 106 2.27 24.26 -0.97
C ILE A 106 3.69 23.85 -1.40
N SER A 107 4.60 24.81 -1.63
CA SER A 107 6.01 24.52 -1.93
C SER A 107 6.70 23.76 -0.78
N CYS A 108 6.51 24.22 0.47
CA CYS A 108 7.01 23.54 1.67
C CYS A 108 6.45 22.11 1.78
N PHE A 109 5.19 21.95 1.42
CA PHE A 109 4.49 20.67 1.44
C PHE A 109 5.02 19.67 0.39
N TYR A 110 5.27 20.11 -0.84
CA TYR A 110 5.92 19.29 -1.86
C TYR A 110 7.37 18.98 -1.50
N LEU A 111 8.11 19.95 -0.95
CA LEU A 111 9.48 19.75 -0.46
C LEU A 111 9.55 18.71 0.67
N HIS A 112 8.65 18.78 1.65
CA HIS A 112 8.54 17.76 2.69
C HIS A 112 8.22 16.38 2.11
N THR A 113 7.38 16.32 1.07
CA THR A 113 7.07 15.06 0.38
C THR A 113 8.29 14.47 -0.32
N VAL A 114 9.14 15.32 -0.92
CA VAL A 114 10.45 14.90 -1.45
C VAL A 114 11.28 14.25 -0.34
N ILE A 115 11.52 14.96 0.77
CA ILE A 115 12.32 14.47 1.91
C ILE A 115 11.83 13.09 2.38
N TRP A 116 10.51 12.93 2.47
CA TRP A 116 9.94 11.67 2.93
C TRP A 116 10.05 10.53 1.91
N GLU A 117 9.85 10.80 0.62
CA GLU A 117 9.97 9.75 -0.41
C GLU A 117 11.43 9.35 -0.66
N ILE A 118 12.42 10.23 -0.40
CA ILE A 118 13.85 9.83 -0.35
C ILE A 118 14.06 8.71 0.67
N ARG A 119 13.43 8.82 1.84
CA ARG A 119 13.55 7.80 2.89
C ARG A 119 12.93 6.45 2.50
N ASN A 120 11.93 6.45 1.62
CA ASN A 120 11.12 5.26 1.34
C ASN A 120 11.30 4.68 -0.08
N SER A 121 12.02 5.37 -0.97
CA SER A 121 12.15 4.98 -2.37
C SER A 121 13.39 5.58 -3.02
N PHE A 122 13.82 4.99 -4.14
CA PHE A 122 15.14 5.28 -4.71
C PHE A 122 15.26 6.69 -5.34
N LEU A 123 14.20 7.30 -5.90
CA LEU A 123 14.30 8.67 -6.47
C LEU A 123 12.92 9.38 -6.53
N PRO A 124 12.65 10.43 -5.73
CA PRO A 124 11.39 11.20 -5.77
C PRO A 124 11.40 12.30 -6.84
N LEU A 125 11.96 12.02 -8.03
CA LEU A 125 12.20 13.03 -9.07
C LEU A 125 10.97 13.84 -9.46
N HIS A 126 9.81 13.19 -9.57
CA HIS A 126 8.57 13.89 -9.93
C HIS A 126 8.18 14.96 -8.91
N TYR A 127 8.37 14.72 -7.60
CA TYR A 127 8.10 15.76 -6.60
C TYR A 127 9.15 16.87 -6.64
N LEU A 128 10.42 16.51 -6.85
CA LEU A 128 11.52 17.49 -6.94
C LEU A 128 11.34 18.44 -8.12
N PHE A 129 11.12 17.91 -9.33
CA PHE A 129 10.91 18.73 -10.52
C PHE A 129 9.62 19.56 -10.43
N PHE A 130 8.58 19.05 -9.76
CA PHE A 130 7.38 19.84 -9.52
C PHE A 130 7.63 21.01 -8.56
N THR A 131 8.37 20.78 -7.47
CA THR A 131 8.76 21.86 -6.55
C THR A 131 9.58 22.93 -7.26
N LEU A 132 10.52 22.52 -8.13
CA LEU A 132 11.28 23.46 -8.97
C LEU A 132 10.37 24.25 -9.92
N TYR A 133 9.41 23.58 -10.56
CA TYR A 133 8.43 24.24 -11.42
C TYR A 133 7.56 25.25 -10.64
N ILE A 134 7.09 24.91 -9.43
CA ILE A 134 6.35 25.84 -8.56
C ILE A 134 7.23 27.05 -8.20
N PHE A 135 8.49 26.81 -7.83
CA PHE A 135 9.43 27.88 -7.45
C PHE A 135 9.71 28.84 -8.62
N VAL A 136 10.00 28.31 -9.81
CA VAL A 136 10.19 29.12 -11.03
C VAL A 136 8.90 29.86 -11.40
N SER A 137 7.74 29.22 -11.26
CA SER A 137 6.43 29.85 -11.49
C SER A 137 6.15 30.99 -10.52
N TYR A 138 6.55 30.84 -9.25
CA TYR A 138 6.45 31.87 -8.23
C TYR A 138 7.35 33.08 -8.55
N LEU A 139 8.62 32.85 -8.91
CA LEU A 139 9.55 33.91 -9.31
C LEU A 139 9.06 34.69 -10.53
N LEU A 140 8.45 33.99 -11.49
CA LEU A 140 7.90 34.58 -12.72
C LEU A 140 6.45 35.07 -12.56
N ARG A 141 5.89 35.00 -11.34
CA ARG A 141 4.54 35.44 -10.98
C ARG A 141 3.45 34.84 -11.88
N ASP A 142 3.63 33.60 -12.32
CA ASP A 142 2.64 32.92 -13.15
C ASP A 142 1.48 32.41 -12.29
N THR A 143 0.29 32.93 -12.53
CA THR A 143 -0.94 32.56 -11.81
C THR A 143 -1.52 31.23 -12.28
N LYS A 144 -1.12 30.73 -13.45
CA LYS A 144 -1.65 29.49 -14.06
C LYS A 144 -1.29 28.23 -13.27
N ILE A 145 -0.23 28.29 -12.49
CA ILE A 145 0.19 27.21 -11.57
C ILE A 145 -0.93 26.79 -10.60
N ILE A 146 -1.82 27.70 -10.17
CA ILE A 146 -2.96 27.36 -9.32
C ILE A 146 -3.91 26.41 -10.05
N SER A 147 -4.17 26.65 -11.35
CA SER A 147 -4.99 25.77 -12.20
C SER A 147 -4.32 24.42 -12.42
N VAL A 148 -3.00 24.40 -12.65
CA VAL A 148 -2.21 23.17 -12.76
C VAL A 148 -2.32 22.34 -11.48
N MET A 149 -2.17 22.99 -10.32
CA MET A 149 -2.23 22.33 -9.02
C MET A 149 -3.62 21.82 -8.67
N ALA A 150 -4.68 22.54 -9.03
CA ALA A 150 -6.05 22.09 -8.88
C ALA A 150 -6.32 20.84 -9.74
N ALA A 151 -5.96 20.89 -11.02
CA ALA A 151 -6.12 19.76 -11.95
C ALA A 151 -5.36 18.53 -11.46
N LEU A 152 -4.11 18.71 -11.00
CA LEU A 152 -3.31 17.65 -10.42
C LEU A 152 -3.92 17.06 -9.15
N SER A 153 -4.41 17.91 -8.25
CA SER A 153 -5.02 17.47 -7.00
C SER A 153 -6.26 16.62 -7.26
N ILE A 154 -7.13 17.02 -8.20
CA ILE A 154 -8.32 16.24 -8.59
C ILE A 154 -7.93 14.84 -9.07
N VAL A 155 -6.96 14.77 -9.98
CA VAL A 155 -6.50 13.49 -10.54
C VAL A 155 -5.86 12.61 -9.46
N GLN A 156 -5.02 13.19 -8.61
CA GLN A 156 -4.35 12.43 -7.56
C GLN A 156 -5.31 11.97 -6.47
N ILE A 157 -6.34 12.76 -6.12
CA ILE A 157 -7.46 12.33 -5.26
C ILE A 157 -8.13 11.09 -5.87
N SER A 158 -8.47 11.12 -7.16
CA SER A 158 -9.07 9.97 -7.85
C SER A 158 -8.17 8.72 -7.80
N VAL A 159 -6.85 8.91 -7.96
CA VAL A 159 -5.86 7.83 -7.82
C VAL A 159 -5.84 7.24 -6.41
N GLN A 160 -5.83 8.07 -5.36
CA GLN A 160 -5.81 7.56 -3.98
C GLN A 160 -7.13 6.89 -3.61
N ILE A 161 -8.28 7.43 -4.03
CA ILE A 161 -9.60 6.79 -3.84
C ILE A 161 -9.61 5.42 -4.51
N SER A 162 -9.13 5.32 -5.75
CA SER A 162 -8.99 4.04 -6.45
C SER A 162 -8.06 3.05 -5.73
N ARG A 163 -6.91 3.51 -5.22
CA ARG A 163 -6.01 2.65 -4.44
C ARG A 163 -6.67 2.13 -3.18
N LEU A 164 -7.33 3.00 -2.42
CA LEU A 164 -8.04 2.63 -1.20
C LEU A 164 -9.18 1.64 -1.50
N SER A 165 -9.95 1.87 -2.56
CA SER A 165 -11.06 0.98 -2.94
C SER A 165 -10.57 -0.44 -3.27
N ILE A 166 -9.41 -0.58 -3.92
CA ILE A 166 -8.74 -1.86 -4.22
C ILE A 166 -8.22 -2.51 -2.94
N ILE A 167 -7.59 -1.73 -2.05
CA ILE A 167 -6.97 -2.20 -0.81
C ILE A 167 -7.99 -2.74 0.19
N VAL A 168 -9.22 -2.20 0.24
CA VAL A 168 -10.29 -2.57 1.19
C VAL A 168 -10.91 -3.95 0.87
N LYS A 169 -10.11 -4.95 0.48
CA LYS A 169 -10.61 -6.27 0.07
C LYS A 169 -10.80 -7.26 1.24
N LYS A 170 -12.01 -7.85 1.22
CA LYS A 170 -12.34 -9.28 1.48
C LYS A 170 -12.70 -9.78 2.89
N ARG A 171 -12.79 -8.97 3.95
CA ARG A 171 -13.06 -9.53 5.31
C ARG A 171 -14.50 -9.46 5.83
N GLN A 172 -15.45 -8.76 5.19
CA GLN A 172 -16.75 -8.46 5.85
C GLN A 172 -18.03 -8.55 5.02
N PHE A 173 -18.01 -8.94 3.74
CA PHE A 173 -19.26 -9.01 2.95
C PHE A 173 -19.77 -10.44 2.86
N SER A 174 -20.83 -10.77 3.61
CA SER A 174 -21.40 -12.13 3.74
C SER A 174 -22.30 -12.53 2.56
N THR A 175 -22.78 -11.59 1.75
CA THR A 175 -23.74 -11.86 0.67
C THR A 175 -23.14 -11.76 -0.74
N PHE A 176 -23.48 -12.71 -1.60
CA PHE A 176 -22.98 -12.78 -2.99
C PHE A 176 -23.30 -11.51 -3.80
N LYS A 177 -24.53 -10.98 -3.68
CA LYS A 177 -24.98 -9.77 -4.40
C LYS A 177 -24.18 -8.51 -4.03
N THR A 178 -23.86 -8.31 -2.75
CA THR A 178 -23.08 -7.13 -2.31
C THR A 178 -21.64 -7.18 -2.82
N LYS A 179 -21.05 -8.38 -2.89
CA LYS A 179 -19.71 -8.59 -3.43
C LYS A 179 -19.61 -8.25 -4.92
N GLU A 180 -20.62 -8.60 -5.71
CA GLU A 180 -20.64 -8.29 -7.14
C GLU A 180 -20.79 -6.78 -7.39
N LEU A 181 -21.73 -6.12 -6.69
CA LEU A 181 -21.94 -4.67 -6.79
C LEU A 181 -20.66 -3.89 -6.46
N ILE A 182 -19.98 -4.25 -5.35
CA ILE A 182 -18.73 -3.61 -4.93
C ILE A 182 -17.63 -3.79 -6.00
N ASN A 183 -17.55 -4.97 -6.62
CA ASN A 183 -16.56 -5.21 -7.68
C ASN A 183 -16.85 -4.37 -8.93
N ARG A 184 -18.12 -4.23 -9.33
CA ARG A 184 -18.51 -3.34 -10.44
C ARG A 184 -18.16 -1.89 -10.13
N LEU A 185 -18.49 -1.41 -8.93
CA LEU A 185 -18.17 -0.05 -8.48
C LEU A 185 -16.65 0.22 -8.49
N ARG A 186 -15.83 -0.72 -8.00
CA ARG A 186 -14.37 -0.63 -8.07
C ARG A 186 -13.85 -0.50 -9.49
N LEU A 187 -14.42 -1.28 -10.41
CA LEU A 187 -14.03 -1.29 -11.82
C LEU A 187 -14.40 0.04 -12.48
N VAL A 188 -15.57 0.60 -12.19
CA VAL A 188 -15.97 1.94 -12.65
C VAL A 188 -15.00 2.99 -12.12
N ILE A 189 -14.73 3.01 -10.81
CA ILE A 189 -13.78 3.95 -10.18
C ILE A 189 -12.37 3.84 -10.81
N PHE A 190 -11.93 2.63 -11.11
CA PHE A 190 -10.64 2.38 -11.75
C PHE A 190 -10.58 2.97 -13.17
N TYR A 191 -11.57 2.68 -14.02
CA TYR A 191 -11.58 3.17 -15.40
C TYR A 191 -11.78 4.69 -15.48
N THR A 192 -12.64 5.26 -14.63
CA THR A 192 -12.79 6.72 -14.56
C THR A 192 -11.48 7.39 -14.14
N THR A 193 -10.76 6.80 -13.20
CA THR A 193 -9.43 7.29 -12.79
C THR A 193 -8.41 7.21 -13.93
N MET A 194 -8.40 6.14 -14.71
CA MET A 194 -7.52 6.03 -15.89
C MET A 194 -7.85 7.07 -16.95
N ALA A 195 -9.14 7.28 -17.23
CA ALA A 195 -9.59 8.30 -18.18
C ALA A 195 -9.20 9.71 -17.71
N LEU A 196 -9.41 10.03 -16.42
CA LEU A 196 -9.00 11.30 -15.83
C LEU A 196 -7.48 11.50 -15.91
N LEU A 197 -6.68 10.48 -15.60
CA LEU A 197 -5.23 10.54 -15.75
C LEU A 197 -4.81 10.84 -17.20
N ALA A 198 -5.40 10.15 -18.16
CA ALA A 198 -5.07 10.32 -19.58
C ALA A 198 -5.47 11.71 -20.06
N PHE A 199 -6.69 12.14 -19.76
CA PHE A 199 -7.20 13.46 -20.10
C PHE A 199 -6.33 14.57 -19.51
N THR A 200 -6.01 14.51 -18.21
CA THR A 200 -5.27 15.59 -17.56
C THR A 200 -3.81 15.65 -18.03
N TYR A 201 -3.11 14.52 -18.12
CA TYR A 201 -1.69 14.53 -18.47
C TYR A 201 -1.42 14.71 -19.97
N LEU A 202 -2.30 14.21 -20.84
CA LEU A 202 -2.08 14.26 -22.29
C LEU A 202 -2.81 15.43 -22.97
N ILE A 203 -3.86 15.96 -22.36
CA ILE A 203 -4.70 17.02 -22.96
C ILE A 203 -4.68 18.26 -22.06
N ALA A 204 -5.32 18.22 -20.89
CA ALA A 204 -5.58 19.43 -20.12
C ALA A 204 -4.31 20.21 -19.75
N LEU A 205 -3.28 19.53 -19.21
CA LEU A 205 -2.05 20.19 -18.79
C LEU A 205 -1.23 20.78 -19.95
N PRO A 206 -1.01 20.07 -21.08
CA PRO A 206 -0.45 20.67 -22.29
C PRO A 206 -1.20 21.93 -22.75
N PHE A 207 -2.54 21.92 -22.75
CA PHE A 207 -3.34 23.08 -23.14
C PHE A 207 -3.24 24.24 -22.14
N ILE A 208 -3.23 23.96 -20.83
CA ILE A 208 -3.15 24.99 -19.78
C ILE A 208 -1.76 25.64 -19.71
N VAL A 209 -0.70 24.86 -19.94
CA VAL A 209 0.68 25.31 -19.68
C VAL A 209 1.50 25.50 -20.94
N ILE A 210 1.54 24.52 -21.85
CA ILE A 210 2.49 24.55 -22.97
C ILE A 210 2.10 25.63 -23.98
N ILE A 211 0.84 25.66 -24.41
CA ILE A 211 0.38 26.63 -25.42
C ILE A 211 0.65 28.06 -24.96
N PRO A 212 0.18 28.50 -23.78
CA PRO A 212 0.34 29.90 -23.41
C PRO A 212 1.79 30.28 -23.10
N LEU A 213 2.63 29.31 -22.74
CA LEU A 213 4.04 29.55 -22.46
C LEU A 213 4.84 29.66 -23.76
N VAL A 214 4.50 28.88 -24.80
CA VAL A 214 5.07 29.02 -26.14
C VAL A 214 4.72 30.37 -26.75
N ASP A 215 3.48 30.83 -26.59
CA ASP A 215 3.08 32.16 -27.06
C ASP A 215 3.85 33.26 -26.31
N LYS A 216 3.97 33.14 -24.98
CA LYS A 216 4.80 34.06 -24.18
C LYS A 216 6.26 34.08 -24.63
N ILE A 217 6.85 32.94 -25.00
CA ILE A 217 8.24 32.86 -25.49
C ILE A 217 8.38 33.60 -26.83
N LYS A 218 7.39 33.51 -27.73
CA LYS A 218 7.43 34.21 -29.03
C LYS A 218 7.31 35.72 -28.88
N GLU A 219 6.55 36.18 -27.89
CA GLU A 219 6.25 37.60 -27.67
C GLU A 219 7.27 38.31 -26.78
N SER A 220 8.06 37.57 -25.99
CA SER A 220 8.97 38.17 -24.98
C SER A 220 10.36 38.46 -25.53
N TYR A 221 10.87 39.66 -25.22
CA TYR A 221 12.25 40.09 -25.55
C TYR A 221 13.33 39.31 -24.78
N GLU A 222 13.01 38.80 -23.57
CA GLU A 222 13.90 37.97 -22.75
C GLU A 222 13.24 36.63 -22.37
N PRO A 223 13.33 35.59 -23.22
CA PRO A 223 12.56 34.35 -23.05
C PRO A 223 13.15 33.37 -22.01
N VAL A 224 14.28 33.68 -21.37
CA VAL A 224 15.05 32.73 -20.54
C VAL A 224 14.22 32.15 -19.40
N GLY A 225 13.46 32.99 -18.68
CA GLY A 225 12.59 32.53 -17.59
C GLY A 225 11.47 31.62 -18.07
N ALA A 226 10.81 31.98 -19.18
CA ALA A 226 9.75 31.17 -19.76
C ALA A 226 10.28 29.84 -20.32
N LEU A 227 11.47 29.83 -20.93
CA LEU A 227 12.16 28.61 -21.37
C LEU A 227 12.50 27.68 -20.20
N LEU A 228 13.00 28.23 -19.09
CA LEU A 228 13.28 27.46 -17.88
C LEU A 228 12.00 26.84 -17.30
N MET A 229 10.90 27.61 -17.27
CA MET A 229 9.60 27.12 -16.84
C MET A 229 9.10 25.98 -17.76
N LEU A 230 9.29 26.10 -19.08
CA LEU A 230 8.91 25.06 -20.04
C LEU A 230 9.70 23.78 -19.81
N ALA A 231 11.02 23.91 -19.70
CA ALA A 231 11.93 22.78 -19.54
C ALA A 231 11.64 22.02 -18.24
N THR A 232 11.49 22.74 -17.12
CA THR A 232 11.17 22.13 -15.83
C THR A 232 9.80 21.44 -15.85
N PHE A 233 8.79 22.04 -16.49
CA PHE A 233 7.47 21.43 -16.67
C PHE A 233 7.51 20.17 -17.54
N LEU A 234 8.20 20.20 -18.69
CA LEU A 234 8.30 19.06 -19.59
C LEU A 234 9.04 17.89 -18.94
N VAL A 235 10.16 18.15 -18.27
CA VAL A 235 10.89 17.12 -17.52
C VAL A 235 10.01 16.52 -16.42
N TRP A 236 9.31 17.37 -15.67
CA TRP A 236 8.36 16.90 -14.67
C TRP A 236 7.25 16.03 -15.28
N LEU A 237 6.62 16.48 -16.37
CA LEU A 237 5.53 15.78 -17.04
C LEU A 237 5.99 14.41 -17.57
N LEU A 238 7.17 14.34 -18.18
CA LEU A 238 7.76 13.08 -18.65
C LEU A 238 8.01 12.11 -17.50
N VAL A 239 8.59 12.57 -16.39
CA VAL A 239 8.82 11.75 -15.20
C VAL A 239 7.49 11.31 -14.59
N GLN A 240 6.46 12.17 -14.62
CA GLN A 240 5.13 11.86 -14.11
C GLN A 240 4.43 10.80 -14.96
N ILE A 241 4.47 10.92 -16.30
CA ILE A 241 3.94 9.91 -17.23
C ILE A 241 4.69 8.59 -17.04
N TYR A 242 6.02 8.62 -16.90
CA TYR A 242 6.83 7.43 -16.68
C TYR A 242 6.49 6.69 -15.39
N ASN A 243 6.15 7.42 -14.32
CA ASN A 243 5.76 6.84 -13.02
C ASN A 243 4.25 6.62 -12.87
N SER A 244 3.46 6.98 -13.90
CA SER A 244 2.01 6.95 -13.83
C SER A 244 1.43 5.52 -13.81
N PRO A 245 0.21 5.37 -13.27
CA PRO A 245 -0.56 4.13 -13.43
C PRO A 245 -0.80 3.77 -14.91
N LEU A 246 -0.93 4.75 -15.81
CA LEU A 246 -1.16 4.51 -17.24
C LEU A 246 -0.04 3.67 -17.89
N LYS A 247 1.22 3.99 -17.59
CA LYS A 247 2.35 3.20 -18.10
C LYS A 247 2.29 1.76 -17.58
N ARG A 248 1.95 1.57 -16.30
CA ARG A 248 1.82 0.23 -15.71
C ARG A 248 0.68 -0.57 -16.32
N LEU A 249 -0.43 0.10 -16.66
CA LEU A 249 -1.54 -0.50 -17.39
C LEU A 249 -1.09 -0.99 -18.76
N ILE A 250 -0.42 -0.15 -19.54
CA ILE A 250 0.12 -0.50 -20.86
C ILE A 250 1.12 -1.65 -20.75
N TYR A 251 2.02 -1.60 -19.77
CA TYR A 251 2.99 -2.65 -19.51
C TYR A 251 2.30 -3.98 -19.17
N HIS A 252 1.28 -3.96 -18.31
CA HIS A 252 0.49 -5.14 -17.98
C HIS A 252 -0.19 -5.70 -19.24
N LEU A 253 -0.92 -4.88 -20.00
CA LEU A 253 -1.63 -5.31 -21.21
C LEU A 253 -0.69 -5.92 -22.27
N ARG A 254 0.54 -5.39 -22.40
CA ARG A 254 1.53 -5.89 -23.36
C ARG A 254 2.20 -7.18 -22.90
N ASN A 255 2.58 -7.27 -21.63
CA ASN A 255 3.48 -8.32 -21.14
C ASN A 255 2.77 -9.48 -20.44
N HIS A 256 1.54 -9.30 -19.95
CA HIS A 256 0.74 -10.39 -19.34
C HIS A 256 0.01 -11.29 -20.34
N ARG A 257 0.19 -11.10 -21.65
CA ARG A 257 -0.32 -12.04 -22.66
C ARG A 257 0.44 -13.38 -22.70
N LYS A 258 1.59 -13.50 -22.03
CA LYS A 258 2.40 -14.71 -22.03
C LYS A 258 2.01 -15.62 -20.85
N GLU A 259 2.01 -16.95 -21.06
CA GLU A 259 1.55 -17.99 -20.13
C GLU A 259 2.17 -17.96 -18.73
N TYR A 260 3.28 -17.25 -18.56
CA TYR A 260 3.92 -17.02 -17.27
C TYR A 260 3.77 -15.55 -16.88
N PRO A 261 2.98 -15.22 -15.86
CA PRO A 261 2.96 -13.86 -15.35
C PRO A 261 4.39 -13.51 -14.89
N PRO A 262 4.95 -12.36 -15.30
CA PRO A 262 6.24 -11.93 -14.78
C PRO A 262 6.21 -11.93 -13.25
N ILE A 263 7.34 -12.31 -12.65
CA ILE A 263 7.60 -12.37 -11.19
C ILE A 263 7.11 -11.11 -10.45
N ASP A 264 7.06 -10.00 -11.19
CA ASP A 264 6.77 -8.64 -10.82
C ASP A 264 5.28 -8.25 -10.70
N CYS A 265 4.31 -9.12 -11.00
CA CYS A 265 2.89 -8.75 -10.92
C CYS A 265 2.18 -9.29 -9.68
N LEU A 266 1.52 -8.37 -8.98
CA LEU A 266 0.65 -8.58 -7.82
C LEU A 266 -0.65 -9.36 -8.10
N GLY A 267 -0.89 -9.78 -9.35
CA GLY A 267 -2.08 -10.54 -9.76
C GLY A 267 -2.97 -9.76 -10.72
N THR A 268 -4.07 -9.18 -10.22
CA THR A 268 -5.12 -8.59 -11.07
C THR A 268 -4.67 -7.30 -11.77
N LEU A 269 -5.28 -6.99 -12.93
CA LEU A 269 -5.06 -5.76 -13.71
C LEU A 269 -5.03 -4.50 -12.81
N MET A 270 -6.03 -4.35 -11.93
CA MET A 270 -6.16 -3.19 -11.05
C MET A 270 -5.02 -3.12 -10.02
N GLU A 271 -4.64 -4.25 -9.43
CA GLU A 271 -3.58 -4.32 -8.42
C GLU A 271 -2.21 -4.02 -9.04
N CYS A 272 -1.88 -4.59 -10.20
CA CYS A 272 -0.62 -4.33 -10.90
C CYS A 272 -0.54 -2.89 -11.44
N THR A 273 -1.67 -2.29 -11.80
CA THR A 273 -1.72 -0.91 -12.29
C THR A 273 -1.61 0.11 -11.15
N MET A 274 -2.37 -0.07 -10.07
CA MET A 274 -2.54 0.98 -9.04
C MET A 274 -1.60 0.87 -7.85
N LEU A 275 -1.13 -0.33 -7.53
CA LEU A 275 -0.31 -0.57 -6.33
C LEU A 275 1.17 -0.66 -6.73
N LYS A 276 2.05 -0.10 -5.90
CA LYS A 276 3.49 -0.39 -6.00
C LYS A 276 3.71 -1.88 -5.70
N GLN A 277 4.69 -2.48 -6.37
CA GLN A 277 5.15 -3.83 -6.09
C GLN A 277 5.40 -4.02 -4.59
N ARG A 278 5.16 -5.24 -4.13
CA ARG A 278 5.32 -5.58 -2.73
C ARG A 278 6.82 -5.76 -2.47
N ASP A 279 7.35 -5.01 -1.51
CA ASP A 279 8.78 -5.02 -1.17
C ASP A 279 8.99 -5.17 0.35
N ASP A 280 8.25 -6.09 0.97
CA ASP A 280 8.48 -6.45 2.37
C ASP A 280 9.33 -7.72 2.47
N PHE A 281 10.12 -7.82 3.55
CA PHE A 281 11.01 -8.94 3.83
C PHE A 281 10.29 -10.30 3.73
N ALA A 282 9.03 -10.38 4.19
CA ALA A 282 8.23 -11.60 4.10
C ALA A 282 7.97 -12.03 2.64
N TYR A 283 7.74 -11.07 1.73
CA TYR A 283 7.55 -11.35 0.32
C TYR A 283 8.87 -11.70 -0.36
N GLN A 284 9.96 -10.98 -0.06
CA GLN A 284 11.29 -11.34 -0.56
C GLN A 284 11.70 -12.76 -0.13
N LEU A 285 11.44 -13.13 1.12
CA LEU A 285 11.69 -14.49 1.61
C LEU A 285 10.80 -15.52 0.91
N GLN A 286 9.55 -15.18 0.60
CA GLN A 286 8.66 -16.05 -0.17
C GLN A 286 9.17 -16.24 -1.61
N MET A 287 9.64 -15.17 -2.25
CA MET A 287 10.25 -15.23 -3.58
C MET A 287 11.51 -16.10 -3.58
N LEU A 288 12.39 -15.91 -2.60
CA LEU A 288 13.57 -16.76 -2.43
C LEU A 288 13.19 -18.24 -2.23
N LYS A 289 12.12 -18.55 -1.48
CA LYS A 289 11.64 -19.93 -1.32
C LYS A 289 11.13 -20.53 -2.63
N ILE A 290 10.44 -19.74 -3.45
CA ILE A 290 9.97 -20.19 -4.77
C ILE A 290 11.16 -20.45 -5.67
N GLU A 291 12.12 -19.51 -5.73
CA GLU A 291 13.34 -19.66 -6.52
C GLU A 291 14.18 -20.86 -6.07
N MET A 292 14.31 -21.09 -4.77
CA MET A 292 14.98 -22.28 -4.22
C MET A 292 14.27 -23.58 -4.66
N LYS A 293 12.93 -23.62 -4.64
CA LYS A 293 12.16 -24.78 -5.10
C LYS A 293 12.33 -25.00 -6.60
N GLU A 294 12.33 -23.94 -7.41
CA GLU A 294 12.60 -24.05 -8.84
C GLU A 294 14.02 -24.56 -9.12
N ARG A 295 15.03 -24.04 -8.42
CA ARG A 295 16.41 -24.52 -8.52
C ARG A 295 16.51 -26.00 -8.12
N GLN A 296 15.83 -26.41 -7.05
CA GLN A 296 15.73 -27.81 -6.64
C GLN A 296 15.04 -28.68 -7.70
N ALA A 297 13.93 -28.22 -8.28
CA ALA A 297 13.22 -28.92 -9.34
C ALA A 297 14.10 -29.09 -10.59
N ARG A 298 14.79 -28.02 -11.03
CA ARG A 298 15.75 -28.10 -12.15
C ARG A 298 16.90 -29.07 -11.86
N MET A 299 17.43 -29.06 -10.63
CA MET A 299 18.46 -30.04 -10.23
C MET A 299 17.92 -31.47 -10.19
N LEU A 300 16.66 -31.69 -9.80
CA LEU A 300 16.02 -33.01 -9.82
C LEU A 300 15.78 -33.51 -11.25
N VAL A 301 15.36 -32.65 -12.16
CA VAL A 301 15.18 -32.96 -13.59
C VAL A 301 16.52 -33.30 -14.25
N ASN A 302 17.59 -32.58 -13.88
CA ASN A 302 18.93 -32.81 -14.42
C ASN A 302 19.69 -33.97 -13.77
N ARG A 303 19.14 -34.62 -12.74
CA ARG A 303 19.74 -35.85 -12.20
C ARG A 303 19.53 -36.98 -13.19
N LYS A 304 20.63 -37.57 -13.69
CA LYS A 304 20.57 -38.86 -14.41
C LYS A 304 19.77 -39.85 -13.55
N PRO A 305 18.78 -40.56 -14.12
CA PRO A 305 18.05 -41.57 -13.36
C PRO A 305 19.06 -42.60 -12.84
N LYS A 306 19.14 -42.80 -11.52
CA LYS A 306 19.81 -43.97 -10.95
C LYS A 306 19.10 -45.20 -11.53
N LYS A 307 19.86 -46.17 -12.05
CA LYS A 307 19.37 -47.41 -12.71
C LYS A 307 18.02 -47.85 -12.13
N GLY A 308 16.97 -47.80 -12.94
CA GLY A 308 15.56 -47.88 -12.49
C GLY A 308 15.20 -49.14 -11.71
N ALA A 309 15.93 -50.24 -11.91
CA ALA A 309 15.73 -51.49 -11.18
C ALA A 309 16.04 -51.36 -9.67
N ASP A 310 17.16 -50.73 -9.30
CA ASP A 310 17.57 -50.61 -7.89
C ASP A 310 16.68 -49.65 -7.11
N MET A 311 16.17 -48.60 -7.77
CA MET A 311 15.30 -47.62 -7.11
C MET A 311 13.89 -48.18 -6.87
N LEU A 312 13.34 -48.98 -7.80
CA LEU A 312 12.07 -49.68 -7.61
C LEU A 312 12.15 -50.67 -6.45
N PHE A 313 13.21 -51.47 -6.38
CA PHE A 313 13.42 -52.41 -5.27
C PHE A 313 13.62 -51.71 -3.91
N GLN A 314 14.36 -50.59 -3.87
CA GLN A 314 14.48 -49.78 -2.65
C GLN A 314 13.15 -49.15 -2.23
N THR A 315 12.36 -48.65 -3.19
CA THR A 315 11.05 -48.04 -2.92
C THR A 315 10.07 -49.08 -2.40
N LEU A 316 10.07 -50.30 -2.97
CA LEU A 316 9.27 -51.42 -2.48
C LEU A 316 9.68 -51.82 -1.06
N LYS A 317 10.98 -51.94 -0.79
CA LYS A 317 11.49 -52.25 0.57
C LYS A 317 11.07 -51.19 1.59
N CYS A 318 11.16 -49.91 1.23
CA CYS A 318 10.70 -48.82 2.10
C CYS A 318 9.18 -48.84 2.32
N MET A 319 8.37 -49.07 1.29
CA MET A 319 6.91 -49.20 1.43
C MET A 319 6.52 -50.39 2.33
N VAL A 320 7.17 -51.54 2.16
CA VAL A 320 6.94 -52.72 3.00
C VAL A 320 7.34 -52.44 4.46
N ALA A 321 8.46 -51.74 4.68
CA ALA A 321 8.89 -51.34 6.02
C ALA A 321 7.93 -50.32 6.67
N ILE A 322 7.40 -49.37 5.91
CA ILE A 322 6.39 -48.41 6.37
C ILE A 322 5.10 -49.14 6.71
N ASN A 323 4.61 -50.05 5.86
CA ASN A 323 3.42 -50.85 6.12
C ASN A 323 3.59 -51.75 7.34
N LYS A 324 4.77 -52.35 7.55
CA LYS A 324 5.09 -53.07 8.80
C LYS A 324 5.06 -52.15 10.02
N LYS A 325 5.62 -50.94 9.94
CA LYS A 325 5.56 -49.96 11.04
C LYS A 325 4.15 -49.48 11.34
N ILE A 326 3.31 -49.25 10.32
CA ILE A 326 1.91 -48.85 10.48
C ILE A 326 1.11 -49.99 11.13
N LYS A 327 1.26 -51.23 10.65
CA LYS A 327 0.60 -52.40 11.26
C LYS A 327 1.05 -52.64 12.70
N ALA A 328 2.35 -52.55 12.98
CA ALA A 328 2.87 -52.67 14.35
C ALA A 328 2.35 -51.55 15.27
N LYS A 329 2.20 -50.32 14.76
CA LYS A 329 1.63 -49.20 15.53
C LYS A 329 0.12 -49.38 15.78
N ALA A 330 -0.61 -49.94 14.82
CA ALA A 330 -2.02 -50.29 14.98
C ALA A 330 -2.22 -51.43 16.00
N GLN A 331 -1.39 -52.47 15.95
CA GLN A 331 -1.40 -53.57 16.91
C GLN A 331 -1.04 -53.09 18.32
N ARG A 332 -0.01 -52.25 18.48
CA ARG A 332 0.33 -51.65 19.80
C ARG A 332 -0.80 -50.81 20.37
N LYS A 333 -1.56 -50.10 19.52
CA LYS A 333 -2.75 -49.34 19.96
C LYS A 333 -3.90 -50.25 20.37
N GLN A 334 -4.12 -51.36 19.67
CA GLN A 334 -5.13 -52.35 20.07
C GLN A 334 -4.75 -53.08 21.36
N GLN A 335 -3.47 -53.42 21.54
CA GLN A 335 -2.97 -54.03 22.77
C GLN A 335 -3.14 -53.08 23.96
N ALA A 336 -2.71 -51.83 23.82
CA ALA A 336 -2.88 -50.81 24.86
C ALA A 336 -4.36 -50.49 25.16
N LEU A 337 -5.28 -50.71 24.21
CA LEU A 337 -6.71 -50.59 24.44
C LEU A 337 -7.26 -51.79 25.23
N LYS A 338 -6.77 -53.00 24.93
CA LYS A 338 -7.11 -54.23 25.66
C LYS A 338 -6.56 -54.22 27.08
N ASP A 339 -5.32 -53.78 27.26
CA ASP A 339 -4.68 -53.69 28.58
C ASP A 339 -5.42 -52.68 29.47
N LYS A 340 -5.86 -51.54 28.91
CA LYS A 340 -6.73 -50.57 29.61
C LYS A 340 -8.13 -51.10 29.91
N LEU A 341 -8.68 -51.96 29.06
CA LEU A 341 -9.99 -52.57 29.28
C LEU A 341 -9.90 -53.65 30.37
N GLN A 342 -8.76 -54.36 30.44
CA GLN A 342 -8.47 -55.35 31.47
C GLN A 342 -8.23 -54.68 32.83
N GLU A 343 -7.47 -53.57 32.89
CA GLU A 343 -7.34 -52.77 34.12
C GLU A 343 -8.70 -52.26 34.63
N GLN A 344 -9.62 -51.87 33.74
CA GLN A 344 -10.98 -51.46 34.14
C GLN A 344 -11.90 -52.62 34.55
N LEU A 345 -11.59 -53.86 34.15
CA LEU A 345 -12.31 -55.06 34.57
C LEU A 345 -11.79 -55.58 35.90
N ASP A 346 -10.47 -55.48 36.13
CA ASP A 346 -9.81 -55.91 37.35
C ASP A 346 -10.04 -54.90 38.51
N GLU A 347 -10.24 -53.60 38.23
CA GLU A 347 -10.64 -52.59 39.24
C GLU A 347 -12.11 -52.69 39.68
N LYS A 348 -12.91 -53.55 39.02
CA LYS A 348 -14.34 -53.74 39.31
C LYS A 348 -14.69 -55.06 40.02
N SER A 349 -13.72 -55.90 40.34
CA SER A 349 -13.93 -57.15 41.06
C SER A 349 -13.24 -57.16 42.43
N GLU A 350 -13.94 -56.59 43.42
CA GLU A 350 -14.05 -56.92 44.87
C GLU A 350 -14.05 -55.68 45.79
N PRO A 351 -14.88 -55.59 46.85
CA PRO A 351 -16.24 -56.12 47.04
C PRO A 351 -17.19 -55.07 47.67
N GLU A 352 -18.13 -54.50 46.92
CA GLU A 352 -19.27 -53.75 47.49
C GLU A 352 -20.58 -54.10 46.77
N LEU A 353 -20.90 -55.40 46.70
CA LEU A 353 -22.21 -55.86 46.21
C LEU A 353 -22.79 -56.96 47.10
N ASN A 354 -22.75 -56.74 48.42
CA ASN A 354 -23.47 -57.54 49.40
C ASN A 354 -24.43 -56.69 50.27
N ARG A 355 -24.92 -55.55 49.75
CA ARG A 355 -25.85 -54.66 50.48
C ARG A 355 -27.16 -54.27 49.80
N CYS A 356 -27.51 -54.83 48.65
CA CYS A 356 -28.78 -54.50 47.99
C CYS A 356 -29.67 -55.72 47.65
N LEU A 357 -29.52 -56.85 48.34
CA LEU A 357 -30.47 -57.98 48.29
C LEU A 357 -31.31 -58.09 49.57
N GLN A 358 -31.66 -56.96 50.18
CA GLN A 358 -32.70 -56.84 51.21
C GLN A 358 -33.48 -55.55 51.02
N ALA A 359 -34.17 -55.43 49.90
CA ALA A 359 -35.33 -54.56 49.72
C ALA A 359 -35.80 -54.72 48.27
N GLU A 360 -36.76 -55.61 48.06
CA GLU A 360 -37.84 -55.55 47.05
C GLU A 360 -38.41 -56.95 46.81
N ASP A 361 -38.87 -57.58 47.89
CA ASP A 361 -40.14 -58.30 47.83
C ASP A 361 -41.24 -57.23 47.82
N SER A 362 -41.75 -56.89 46.63
CA SER A 362 -43.18 -56.57 46.44
C SER A 362 -43.45 -56.23 44.97
N ILE A 363 -44.56 -56.80 44.46
CA ILE A 363 -45.21 -56.52 43.17
C ILE A 363 -44.59 -57.35 42.03
N GLU A 364 -44.93 -58.62 41.81
CA GLU A 364 -46.25 -59.21 41.57
C GLU A 364 -47.03 -58.58 40.38
N ASN A 365 -47.22 -59.41 39.34
CA ASN A 365 -48.24 -59.39 38.29
C ASN A 365 -48.11 -58.47 37.05
N GLY A 366 -48.14 -59.12 35.87
CA GLY A 366 -48.51 -58.50 34.58
C GLY A 366 -47.56 -58.85 33.43
N SER A 367 -47.66 -60.03 32.83
CA SER A 367 -48.46 -60.27 31.61
C SER A 367 -47.90 -59.65 30.31
N TYR A 368 -47.40 -60.54 29.45
CA TYR A 368 -47.53 -60.57 27.98
C TYR A 368 -47.40 -59.27 27.16
N LYS A 369 -46.45 -59.23 26.20
CA LYS A 369 -46.69 -59.64 24.79
C LYS A 369 -45.47 -59.42 23.88
N LYS A 370 -45.20 -60.45 23.07
CA LYS A 370 -44.59 -60.37 21.73
C LYS A 370 -45.28 -59.29 20.88
N ILE A 371 -44.54 -58.64 19.98
CA ILE A 371 -44.85 -58.51 18.55
C ILE A 371 -43.62 -57.88 17.84
N LEU A 372 -43.27 -58.52 16.71
CA LEU A 372 -42.53 -58.10 15.50
C LEU A 372 -41.62 -56.87 15.54
#